data_AF-A0A943I228-F1
#
_entry.id   AF-A0A943I228-F1
#
_cell.length_a   1.000
_cell.length_b   1.000
_cell.length_c   1.000
_cell.angle_alpha   90.00
_cell.angle_beta   90.00
_cell.angle_gamma   90.00
#
_symmetry.space_group_name_H-M   'P 1'
#
loop_
_entity.id
_entity.type
_entity.pdbx_description
1 polymer ?
#
loop_
_entity_poly.entity_id
_entity_poly.type
_entity_poly.pdbx_seq_one_letter_code
_entity_poly.pdbx_strand_id
1 'polypeptide(L)'
;AEIAREEIGALTVGIVTKPFSFEGRLRRNQAEQGIDFLSMKVDTLIVIPNDRLLEIVDKKTSMLDAFRIADDTLRQGIQGVTDLITIPGLINLDFADIRTVMKDAGTAMMGIGISSGEARALDAAQQAINSNLLETSIAGASRILFSIAGGPSLALSEVDEAARVVEAVADENANIIYGQIVDPEMQEEVRITVIATGFKANTAQSAMDFSRKDNVFNSTTPRNGAQQNQAPQQTQSTYQQLYSNEPRFADEDYIPDFLKRQ
;
A
#
# COMPACT_ATOMS: atom_id res chain seq x y z
N ALA A 1 -7.93 18.90 -4.53
CA ALA A 1 -7.74 18.47 -3.14
C ALA A 1 -7.63 19.69 -2.22
N GLU A 2 -6.58 20.49 -2.36
CA GLU A 2 -6.35 21.71 -1.56
C GLU A 2 -7.55 22.67 -1.52
N ILE A 3 -8.11 23.05 -2.66
CA ILE A 3 -9.30 23.92 -2.73
C ILE A 3 -10.47 23.35 -1.92
N ALA A 4 -10.74 22.05 -2.05
CA ALA A 4 -11.86 21.41 -1.35
C ALA A 4 -11.66 21.40 0.17
N ARG A 5 -10.43 21.12 0.62
CA ARG A 5 -10.10 21.00 2.04
C ARG A 5 -9.90 22.36 2.71
N GLU A 6 -9.06 23.22 2.12
CA GLU A 6 -8.60 24.46 2.73
C GLU A 6 -9.55 25.64 2.45
N GLU A 7 -10.06 25.77 1.22
CA GLU A 7 -10.91 26.92 0.85
C GLU A 7 -12.40 26.68 1.17
N ILE A 8 -12.89 25.47 0.92
CA ILE A 8 -14.31 25.13 1.08
C ILE A 8 -14.60 24.48 2.46
N GLY A 9 -13.59 23.86 3.08
CA GLY A 9 -13.76 23.14 4.36
C GLY A 9 -14.51 21.81 4.23
N ALA A 10 -14.57 21.25 3.02
CA ALA A 10 -15.21 19.97 2.75
C ALA A 10 -14.33 18.80 3.22
N LEU A 11 -14.97 17.73 3.71
CA LEU A 11 -14.29 16.46 3.97
C LEU A 11 -13.74 15.93 2.66
N THR A 12 -12.41 15.91 2.53
CA THR A 12 -11.72 15.61 1.28
C THR A 12 -11.09 14.23 1.36
N VAL A 13 -11.67 13.26 0.66
CA VAL A 13 -11.15 11.89 0.53
C VAL A 13 -10.53 11.73 -0.85
N GLY A 14 -9.25 11.38 -0.90
CA GLY A 14 -8.56 10.99 -2.13
C GLY A 14 -8.57 9.48 -2.30
N ILE A 15 -8.93 8.98 -3.48
CA ILE A 15 -8.78 7.56 -3.83
C ILE A 15 -7.91 7.49 -5.07
N VAL A 16 -6.76 6.83 -4.97
CA VAL A 16 -5.75 6.77 -6.03
C VAL A 16 -5.18 5.37 -6.17
N THR A 17 -4.68 5.04 -7.35
CA THR A 17 -4.00 3.77 -7.62
C THR A 17 -2.50 3.94 -7.76
N LYS A 18 -1.72 2.97 -7.26
CA LYS A 18 -0.31 2.81 -7.62
C LYS A 18 -0.23 2.06 -8.95
N PRO A 19 0.64 2.46 -9.89
CA PRO A 19 0.75 1.81 -11.20
C PRO A 19 1.23 0.36 -11.07
N PHE A 20 0.97 -0.45 -12.09
CA PHE A 20 1.47 -1.82 -12.12
C PHE A 20 3.00 -1.86 -12.21
N SER A 21 3.60 -2.91 -11.66
CA SER A 21 5.04 -3.17 -11.72
C SER A 21 5.61 -3.16 -13.13
N PHE A 22 4.84 -3.66 -14.10
CA PHE A 22 5.26 -3.73 -15.49
C PHE A 22 5.26 -2.36 -16.21
N GLU A 23 4.60 -1.33 -15.66
CA GLU A 23 4.58 0.02 -16.26
C GLU A 23 5.91 0.76 -16.10
N GLY A 24 6.84 0.21 -15.31
CA GLY A 24 8.21 0.68 -15.20
C GLY A 24 8.48 1.56 -13.98
N ARG A 25 9.75 1.58 -13.57
CA ARG A 25 10.21 2.22 -12.33
C ARG A 25 9.99 3.73 -12.32
N LEU A 26 10.10 4.41 -13.47
CA LEU A 26 9.89 5.85 -13.58
C LEU A 26 8.47 6.23 -13.16
N ARG A 27 7.46 5.50 -13.67
CA ARG A 27 6.05 5.77 -13.39
C ARG A 27 5.69 5.51 -11.93
N ARG A 28 6.26 4.44 -11.35
CA ARG A 28 6.14 4.18 -9.91
C ARG A 28 6.71 5.32 -9.07
N ASN A 29 7.93 5.77 -9.35
CA ASN A 29 8.56 6.85 -8.58
C ASN A 29 7.76 8.15 -8.66
N GLN A 30 7.18 8.45 -9.83
CA GLN A 30 6.28 9.61 -10.00
C GLN A 30 4.99 9.45 -9.19
N ALA A 31 4.40 8.25 -9.16
CA ALA A 31 3.19 7.97 -8.38
C ALA A 31 3.43 8.11 -6.88
N GLU A 32 4.54 7.59 -6.34
CA GLU A 32 4.91 7.75 -4.92
C GLU A 32 5.04 9.23 -4.54
N GLN A 33 5.76 10.03 -5.34
CA GLN A 33 5.88 11.47 -5.10
C GLN A 33 4.51 12.19 -5.14
N GLY A 34 3.63 11.77 -6.05
CA GLY A 34 2.27 12.30 -6.15
C GLY A 34 1.40 11.93 -4.95
N ILE A 35 1.52 10.69 -4.45
CA ILE A 35 0.83 10.19 -3.26
C ILE A 35 1.29 10.98 -2.03
N ASP A 36 2.59 11.19 -1.86
CA ASP A 36 3.15 11.98 -0.76
C ASP A 36 2.58 13.41 -0.76
N PHE A 37 2.61 14.08 -1.91
CA PHE A 37 2.07 15.43 -2.04
C PHE A 37 0.56 15.48 -1.79
N LEU A 38 -0.19 14.52 -2.33
CA LEU A 38 -1.64 14.46 -2.19
C LEU A 38 -2.05 14.17 -0.74
N SER A 39 -1.30 13.33 -0.03
CA SER A 39 -1.55 12.99 1.38
C SER A 39 -1.57 14.23 2.28
N MET A 40 -0.76 15.24 1.96
CA MET A 40 -0.72 16.51 2.68
C MET A 40 -1.94 17.39 2.41
N LYS A 41 -2.67 17.15 1.32
CA LYS A 41 -3.75 18.00 0.80
C LYS A 41 -5.15 17.38 0.92
N VAL A 42 -5.26 16.18 1.48
CA VAL A 42 -6.54 15.49 1.73
C VAL A 42 -6.67 15.15 3.22
N ASP A 43 -7.89 14.88 3.67
CA ASP A 43 -8.14 14.42 5.04
C ASP A 43 -7.85 12.92 5.19
N THR A 44 -8.25 12.14 4.17
CA THR A 44 -7.97 10.71 4.05
C THR A 44 -7.50 10.39 2.64
N LEU A 45 -6.46 9.57 2.50
CA LEU A 45 -5.97 9.06 1.22
C LEU A 45 -6.06 7.53 1.18
N ILE A 46 -6.94 6.99 0.36
CA ILE A 46 -7.03 5.55 0.09
C ILE A 46 -6.13 5.25 -1.10
N VAL A 47 -5.11 4.41 -0.87
CA VAL A 47 -4.14 4.02 -1.90
C VAL A 47 -4.36 2.56 -2.28
N ILE A 48 -4.67 2.32 -3.55
CA ILE A 48 -4.94 0.98 -4.08
C ILE A 48 -3.73 0.52 -4.92
N PRO A 49 -2.99 -0.52 -4.50
CA PRO A 49 -1.91 -1.07 -5.30
C PRO A 49 -2.43 -1.91 -6.47
N ASN A 50 -2.24 -1.46 -7.72
CA ASN A 50 -2.68 -2.24 -8.89
C ASN A 50 -2.01 -3.62 -8.97
N ASP A 51 -0.80 -3.78 -8.44
CA ASP A 51 -0.11 -5.07 -8.37
C ASP A 51 -0.91 -6.14 -7.60
N ARG A 52 -1.73 -5.75 -6.63
CA ARG A 52 -2.60 -6.69 -5.89
C ARG A 52 -3.78 -7.20 -6.70
N LEU A 53 -4.19 -6.41 -7.68
CA LEU A 53 -5.22 -6.85 -8.63
C LEU A 53 -4.69 -7.99 -9.51
N LEU A 54 -3.38 -8.03 -9.76
CA LEU A 54 -2.75 -9.13 -10.51
C LEU A 54 -2.81 -10.48 -9.77
N GLU A 55 -2.96 -10.47 -8.44
CA GLU A 55 -3.07 -11.69 -7.62
C GLU A 55 -4.48 -12.31 -7.72
N ILE A 56 -5.48 -11.51 -8.10
CA ILE A 56 -6.89 -11.93 -8.20
C ILE A 56 -7.22 -12.43 -9.61
N VAL A 57 -6.41 -12.07 -10.61
CA VAL A 57 -6.69 -12.34 -12.03
C VAL A 57 -5.93 -13.54 -12.58
N ASP A 58 -6.55 -14.24 -13.51
CA ASP A 58 -5.91 -15.34 -14.23
C ASP A 58 -4.71 -14.84 -15.05
N LYS A 59 -3.66 -15.67 -15.14
CA LYS A 59 -2.42 -15.38 -15.90
C LYS A 59 -2.63 -15.09 -17.40
N LYS A 60 -3.85 -15.30 -17.91
CA LYS A 60 -4.25 -15.05 -19.31
C LYS A 60 -4.97 -13.70 -19.52
N THR A 61 -5.18 -12.94 -18.45
CA THR A 61 -5.89 -11.66 -18.47
C THR A 61 -5.15 -10.66 -19.34
N SER A 62 -5.87 -9.98 -20.23
CA SER A 62 -5.27 -8.97 -21.10
C SER A 62 -4.93 -7.69 -20.32
N MET A 63 -4.03 -6.87 -20.86
CA MET A 63 -3.70 -5.57 -20.24
C MET A 63 -4.94 -4.66 -20.10
N LEU A 64 -5.84 -4.69 -21.08
CA LEU A 64 -7.07 -3.89 -21.07
C LEU A 64 -8.02 -4.36 -19.97
N ASP A 65 -8.14 -5.67 -19.78
CA ASP A 65 -8.96 -6.23 -18.70
C ASP A 65 -8.36 -5.95 -17.32
N ALA A 66 -7.03 -5.97 -17.19
CA ALA A 66 -6.37 -5.60 -15.93
C ALA A 66 -6.67 -4.15 -15.51
N PHE A 67 -6.66 -3.20 -16.45
CA PHE A 67 -7.07 -1.82 -16.17
C PHE A 67 -8.56 -1.71 -15.83
N ARG A 68 -9.43 -2.47 -16.51
CA ARG A 68 -10.87 -2.49 -16.16
C ARG A 68 -11.11 -2.97 -14.74
N ILE A 69 -10.30 -3.90 -14.25
CA ILE A 69 -10.40 -4.40 -12.86
C ILE A 69 -9.89 -3.34 -11.88
N ALA A 70 -8.85 -2.57 -12.23
CA ALA A 70 -8.43 -1.42 -11.44
C ALA A 70 -9.51 -0.34 -11.37
N ASP A 71 -10.16 -0.05 -12.49
CA ASP A 71 -11.28 0.89 -12.55
C ASP A 71 -12.48 0.38 -11.73
N ASP A 72 -12.79 -0.91 -11.78
CA ASP A 72 -13.86 -1.47 -10.96
C ASP A 72 -13.52 -1.42 -9.47
N THR A 73 -12.26 -1.65 -9.10
CA THR A 73 -11.81 -1.51 -7.70
C THR A 73 -11.92 -0.06 -7.21
N LEU A 74 -11.56 0.91 -8.06
CA LEU A 74 -11.76 2.34 -7.78
C LEU A 74 -13.24 2.67 -7.62
N ARG A 75 -14.09 2.17 -8.52
CA ARG A 75 -15.55 2.33 -8.45
C ARG A 75 -16.09 1.76 -7.14
N GLN A 76 -15.69 0.56 -6.77
CA GLN A 76 -16.09 -0.08 -5.53
C GLN A 76 -15.63 0.70 -4.30
N GLY A 77 -14.43 1.30 -4.34
CA GLY A 77 -13.94 2.11 -3.23
C GLY A 77 -14.65 3.44 -3.05
N ILE A 78 -15.00 4.10 -4.15
CA ILE A 78 -15.88 5.28 -4.11
C ILE A 78 -17.25 4.84 -3.56
N GLN A 79 -17.82 3.78 -4.13
CA GLN A 79 -19.12 3.26 -3.75
C GLN A 79 -19.19 2.91 -2.26
N GLY A 80 -18.16 2.26 -1.71
CA GLY A 80 -18.13 1.87 -0.29
C GLY A 80 -18.20 3.06 0.67
N VAL A 81 -17.62 4.21 0.31
CA VAL A 81 -17.71 5.45 1.12
C VAL A 81 -19.02 6.19 0.83
N THR A 82 -19.44 6.25 -0.43
CA THR A 82 -20.63 7.02 -0.80
C THR A 82 -21.91 6.36 -0.32
N ASP A 83 -22.01 5.03 -0.38
CA ASP A 83 -23.22 4.30 -0.01
C ASP A 83 -23.55 4.47 1.48
N LEU A 84 -22.52 4.61 2.32
CA LEU A 84 -22.66 4.95 3.74
C LEU A 84 -23.26 6.34 4.01
N ILE A 85 -23.17 7.25 3.04
CA ILE A 85 -23.64 8.64 3.16
C ILE A 85 -24.99 8.81 2.48
N THR A 86 -25.16 8.19 1.30
CA THR A 86 -26.30 8.45 0.41
C THR A 86 -27.46 7.50 0.63
N ILE A 87 -27.20 6.26 1.06
CA ILE A 87 -28.25 5.25 1.22
C ILE A 87 -28.65 5.21 2.70
N PRO A 88 -29.91 5.57 3.04
CA PRO A 88 -30.36 5.52 4.41
C PRO A 88 -30.34 4.07 4.92
N GLY A 89 -29.54 3.86 5.96
CA GLY A 89 -29.42 2.59 6.66
C GLY A 89 -30.51 2.38 7.71
N LEU A 90 -30.72 1.12 8.12
CA LEU A 90 -31.54 0.80 9.30
C LEU A 90 -30.82 1.22 10.59
N ILE A 91 -29.50 1.03 10.60
CA ILE A 91 -28.56 1.60 11.56
C ILE A 91 -27.79 2.68 10.78
N ASN A 92 -28.33 3.89 10.82
CA ASN A 92 -27.78 5.00 10.06
C ASN A 92 -26.55 5.57 10.77
N LEU A 93 -25.41 5.54 10.08
CA LEU A 93 -24.28 6.38 10.45
C LEU A 93 -24.58 7.81 10.05
N ASP A 94 -24.32 8.76 10.95
CA ASP A 94 -24.41 10.16 10.59
C ASP A 94 -23.11 10.64 9.93
N PHE A 95 -23.19 11.75 9.21
CA PHE A 95 -22.00 12.31 8.56
C PHE A 95 -20.97 12.81 9.59
N ALA A 96 -21.36 13.08 10.83
CA ALA A 96 -20.45 13.52 11.88
C ALA A 96 -19.53 12.38 12.35
N ASP A 97 -20.05 11.16 12.43
CA ASP A 97 -19.31 9.93 12.73
C ASP A 97 -18.30 9.62 11.63
N ILE A 98 -18.74 9.66 10.36
CA ILE A 98 -17.87 9.48 9.19
C ILE A 98 -16.77 10.54 9.17
N ARG A 99 -17.14 11.80 9.40
CA ARG A 99 -16.19 12.91 9.48
C ARG A 99 -15.21 12.72 10.63
N THR A 100 -15.62 12.17 11.77
CA THR A 100 -14.73 11.93 12.91
C THR A 100 -13.67 10.87 12.61
N VAL A 101 -14.03 9.83 11.82
CA VAL A 101 -13.08 8.79 11.42
C VAL A 101 -12.15 9.25 10.30
N MET A 102 -12.70 9.91 9.28
CA MET A 102 -11.99 10.23 8.04
C MET A 102 -11.32 11.61 8.05
N LYS A 103 -11.64 12.49 9.00
CA LYS A 103 -10.96 13.77 9.11
C LYS A 103 -9.54 13.59 9.67
N ASP A 104 -8.56 14.16 8.96
CA ASP A 104 -7.13 14.12 9.31
C ASP A 104 -6.64 12.70 9.63
N ALA A 105 -7.16 11.70 8.92
CA ALA A 105 -6.85 10.29 9.16
C ALA A 105 -5.58 9.83 8.44
N GLY A 106 -5.13 10.60 7.43
CA GLY A 106 -3.95 10.30 6.64
C GLY A 106 -4.20 9.13 5.68
N THR A 107 -3.24 8.22 5.57
CA THR A 107 -3.37 7.05 4.69
C THR A 107 -4.37 6.04 5.25
N ALA A 108 -5.26 5.58 4.39
CA ALA A 108 -6.27 4.58 4.67
C ALA A 108 -6.11 3.38 3.75
N MET A 109 -6.57 2.23 4.24
CA MET A 109 -6.67 1.00 3.47
C MET A 109 -8.11 0.53 3.46
N MET A 110 -8.47 -0.15 2.39
CA MET A 110 -9.82 -0.61 2.15
C MET A 110 -9.81 -2.10 1.85
N GLY A 111 -10.71 -2.83 2.50
CA GLY A 111 -10.99 -4.23 2.22
C GLY A 111 -12.45 -4.39 1.82
N ILE A 112 -12.71 -5.19 0.80
CA ILE A 112 -14.06 -5.48 0.30
C ILE A 112 -14.22 -7.00 0.26
N GLY A 113 -15.35 -7.48 0.78
CA GLY A 113 -15.76 -8.87 0.72
C GLY A 113 -17.20 -8.97 0.25
N ILE A 114 -17.49 -9.94 -0.61
CA ILE A 114 -18.83 -10.20 -1.12
C ILE A 114 -19.09 -11.69 -1.00
N SER A 115 -20.20 -12.06 -0.37
CA SER A 115 -20.59 -13.46 -0.25
C SER A 115 -22.10 -13.62 -0.30
N SER A 116 -22.54 -14.85 -0.54
CA SER A 116 -23.94 -15.28 -0.60
C SER A 116 -24.09 -16.66 0.04
N GLY A 117 -25.33 -17.07 0.31
CA GLY A 117 -25.64 -18.33 0.99
C GLY A 117 -25.83 -18.19 2.51
N GLU A 118 -25.70 -19.30 3.24
CA GLU A 118 -26.10 -19.41 4.66
C GLU A 118 -25.15 -18.66 5.62
N ALA A 119 -23.85 -18.65 5.34
CA ALA A 119 -22.83 -17.97 6.14
C ALA A 119 -22.31 -16.68 5.46
N ARG A 120 -23.14 -16.06 4.61
CA ARG A 120 -22.74 -14.93 3.75
C ARG A 120 -22.11 -13.75 4.49
N ALA A 121 -22.64 -13.35 5.65
CA ALA A 121 -22.09 -12.21 6.38
C ALA A 121 -20.72 -12.52 7.00
N LEU A 122 -20.56 -13.72 7.57
CA LEU A 122 -19.30 -14.20 8.13
C LEU A 122 -18.22 -14.32 7.05
N ASP A 123 -18.56 -14.97 5.93
CA ASP A 123 -17.65 -15.17 4.82
C ASP A 123 -17.26 -13.85 4.16
N ALA A 124 -18.21 -12.92 3.98
CA ALA A 124 -17.93 -11.58 3.46
C ALA A 124 -17.02 -10.79 4.41
N ALA A 125 -17.20 -10.91 5.72
CA ALA A 125 -16.34 -10.25 6.70
C ALA A 125 -14.92 -10.80 6.64
N GLN A 126 -14.78 -12.13 6.58
CA GLN A 126 -13.50 -12.82 6.46
C GLN A 126 -12.76 -12.45 5.16
N GLN A 127 -13.49 -12.32 4.05
CA GLN A 127 -12.94 -11.85 2.79
C GLN A 127 -12.50 -10.38 2.86
N ALA A 128 -13.29 -9.51 3.50
CA ALA A 128 -12.95 -8.10 3.61
C ALA A 128 -11.68 -7.89 4.43
N ILE A 129 -11.50 -8.59 5.56
CA ILE A 129 -10.30 -8.46 6.40
C ILE A 129 -9.05 -9.09 5.79
N ASN A 130 -9.22 -10.06 4.90
CA ASN A 130 -8.14 -10.72 4.16
C ASN A 130 -8.04 -10.20 2.71
N SER A 131 -8.66 -9.07 2.39
CA SER A 131 -8.72 -8.56 1.03
C SER A 131 -7.34 -8.18 0.54
N ASN A 132 -7.00 -8.56 -0.69
CA ASN A 132 -5.72 -8.22 -1.33
C ASN A 132 -5.53 -6.70 -1.51
N LEU A 133 -6.60 -5.91 -1.34
CA LEU A 133 -6.56 -4.44 -1.36
C LEU A 133 -5.91 -3.83 -0.11
N LEU A 134 -5.69 -4.63 0.94
CA LEU A 134 -5.00 -4.23 2.16
C LEU A 134 -3.49 -4.45 2.00
N GLU A 135 -2.71 -3.37 1.90
CA GLU A 135 -1.23 -3.45 1.82
C GLU A 135 -0.61 -3.96 3.11
N THR A 136 -1.22 -3.65 4.25
CA THR A 136 -0.83 -4.09 5.59
C THR A 136 -2.07 -4.63 6.29
N SER A 137 -1.87 -5.54 7.25
CA SER A 137 -2.95 -6.03 8.11
C SER A 137 -3.73 -4.87 8.74
N ILE A 138 -5.04 -5.07 8.94
CA ILE A 138 -5.90 -4.14 9.68
C ILE A 138 -5.42 -3.96 11.14
N ALA A 139 -4.63 -4.92 11.64
CA ALA A 139 -3.99 -4.85 12.95
C ALA A 139 -3.12 -3.58 13.07
N GLY A 140 -3.54 -2.67 13.96
CA GLY A 140 -2.86 -1.40 14.23
C GLY A 140 -3.54 -0.15 13.66
N ALA A 141 -4.69 -0.30 12.99
CA ALA A 141 -5.57 0.83 12.69
C ALA A 141 -6.21 1.38 13.97
N SER A 142 -6.10 2.69 14.20
CA SER A 142 -6.72 3.33 15.36
C SER A 142 -8.19 3.69 15.14
N ARG A 143 -8.64 3.73 13.88
CA ARG A 143 -10.01 4.02 13.50
C ARG A 143 -10.43 3.09 12.37
N ILE A 144 -11.60 2.49 12.49
CA ILE A 144 -12.13 1.56 11.50
C ILE A 144 -13.57 1.97 11.21
N LEU A 145 -13.87 2.14 9.93
CA LEU A 145 -15.23 2.29 9.43
C LEU A 145 -15.62 0.99 8.75
N PHE A 146 -16.74 0.42 9.17
CA PHE A 146 -17.22 -0.87 8.70
C PHE A 146 -18.67 -0.74 8.26
N SER A 147 -18.94 -1.18 7.03
CA SER A 147 -20.26 -1.14 6.42
C SER A 147 -20.69 -2.54 6.01
N ILE A 148 -21.94 -2.90 6.33
CA ILE A 148 -22.59 -4.08 5.79
C ILE A 148 -23.74 -3.64 4.89
N ALA A 149 -23.65 -3.95 3.61
CA ALA A 149 -24.73 -3.79 2.65
C ALA A 149 -25.35 -5.16 2.32
N GLY A 150 -26.67 -5.25 2.35
CA GLY A 150 -27.37 -6.47 2.00
C GLY A 150 -28.86 -6.24 1.78
N GLY A 151 -29.54 -7.29 1.32
CA GLY A 151 -30.97 -7.25 1.09
C GLY A 151 -31.80 -7.09 2.35
N PRO A 152 -33.13 -6.88 2.20
CA PRO A 152 -34.07 -6.86 3.33
C PRO A 152 -34.11 -8.17 4.13
N SER A 153 -33.52 -9.25 3.59
CA SER A 153 -33.38 -10.56 4.23
C SER A 153 -32.25 -10.63 5.25
N LEU A 154 -31.39 -9.59 5.36
CA LEU A 154 -30.24 -9.59 6.25
C LEU A 154 -30.67 -9.58 7.73
N ALA A 155 -30.35 -10.65 8.46
CA ALA A 155 -30.71 -10.79 9.86
C ALA A 155 -29.71 -10.10 10.79
N LEU A 156 -30.18 -9.68 11.97
CA LEU A 156 -29.33 -9.06 12.99
C LEU A 156 -28.22 -10.01 13.50
N SER A 157 -28.47 -11.32 13.55
CA SER A 157 -27.47 -12.32 13.94
C SER A 157 -26.30 -12.39 12.95
N GLU A 158 -26.59 -12.32 11.65
CA GLU A 158 -25.57 -12.30 10.59
C GLU A 158 -24.68 -11.05 10.72
N VAL A 159 -25.29 -9.92 11.05
CA VAL A 159 -24.61 -8.65 11.31
C VAL A 159 -23.70 -8.73 12.56
N ASP A 160 -24.19 -9.29 13.67
CA ASP A 160 -23.41 -9.45 14.92
C ASP A 160 -22.19 -10.35 14.69
N GLU A 161 -22.35 -11.45 13.97
CA GLU A 161 -21.25 -12.36 13.64
C GLU A 161 -20.17 -11.65 12.80
N ALA A 162 -20.57 -10.92 11.76
CA ALA A 162 -19.65 -10.17 10.92
C ALA A 162 -18.89 -9.08 11.70
N ALA A 163 -19.59 -8.35 12.59
CA ALA A 163 -18.98 -7.32 13.42
C ALA A 163 -17.91 -7.90 14.35
N ARG A 164 -18.19 -9.04 15.01
CA ARG A 164 -17.22 -9.73 15.89
C ARG A 164 -15.94 -10.13 15.17
N VAL A 165 -16.03 -10.55 13.90
CA VAL A 165 -14.85 -10.91 13.11
C VAL A 165 -13.94 -9.70 12.87
N VAL A 166 -14.54 -8.54 12.56
CA VAL A 166 -13.78 -7.30 12.36
C VAL A 166 -13.20 -6.79 13.68
N GLU A 167 -13.95 -6.85 14.78
CA GLU A 167 -13.48 -6.47 16.11
C GLU A 167 -12.31 -7.37 16.57
N ALA A 168 -12.34 -8.66 16.27
CA ALA A 168 -11.31 -9.61 16.68
C ALA A 168 -9.93 -9.34 16.04
N VAL A 169 -9.87 -8.63 14.91
CA VAL A 169 -8.62 -8.27 14.22
C VAL A 169 -8.21 -6.81 14.41
N ALA A 170 -9.09 -5.99 14.98
CA ALA A 170 -8.82 -4.60 15.30
C ALA A 170 -7.95 -4.46 16.55
N ASP A 171 -7.35 -3.28 16.76
CA ASP A 171 -6.69 -2.95 18.04
C ASP A 171 -7.76 -2.82 19.14
N GLU A 172 -7.45 -3.26 20.37
CA GLU A 172 -8.39 -3.16 21.51
C GLU A 172 -8.86 -1.73 21.79
N ASN A 173 -8.07 -0.72 21.38
CA ASN A 173 -8.39 0.70 21.54
C ASN A 173 -8.83 1.37 20.22
N ALA A 174 -9.12 0.61 19.18
CA ALA A 174 -9.59 1.15 17.91
C ALA A 174 -11.01 1.73 18.07
N ASN A 175 -11.23 2.92 17.50
CA ASN A 175 -12.58 3.46 17.36
C ASN A 175 -13.25 2.80 16.14
N ILE A 176 -14.18 1.88 16.38
CA ILE A 176 -14.89 1.14 15.34
C ILE A 176 -16.27 1.74 15.15
N ILE A 177 -16.56 2.13 13.91
CA ILE A 177 -17.82 2.73 13.51
C ILE A 177 -18.53 1.77 12.55
N TYR A 178 -19.74 1.36 12.91
CA TYR A 178 -20.56 0.38 12.20
C TYR A 178 -21.72 1.04 11.46
N GLY A 179 -21.94 0.68 10.19
CA GLY A 179 -23.12 1.08 9.41
C GLY A 179 -23.81 -0.12 8.75
N GLN A 180 -25.14 -0.08 8.72
CA GLN A 180 -25.96 -1.07 8.01
C GLN A 180 -26.69 -0.42 6.84
N ILE A 181 -26.47 -0.91 5.63
CA ILE A 181 -27.14 -0.45 4.42
C ILE A 181 -28.10 -1.54 3.96
N VAL A 182 -29.36 -1.19 3.73
CA VAL A 182 -30.36 -2.10 3.15
C VAL A 182 -30.53 -1.74 1.69
N ASP A 183 -30.03 -2.59 0.81
CA ASP A 183 -30.15 -2.44 -0.64
C ASP A 183 -31.11 -3.50 -1.20
N PRO A 184 -32.33 -3.14 -1.64
CA PRO A 184 -33.29 -4.07 -2.21
C PRO A 184 -32.81 -4.77 -3.49
N GLU A 185 -31.83 -4.22 -4.21
CA GLU A 185 -31.26 -4.84 -5.40
C GLU A 185 -30.31 -5.99 -5.04
N MET A 186 -29.75 -5.96 -3.82
CA MET A 186 -28.93 -7.04 -3.27
C MET A 186 -29.85 -8.13 -2.71
N GLN A 187 -30.08 -9.19 -3.48
CA GLN A 187 -31.03 -10.27 -3.13
C GLN A 187 -30.54 -11.10 -1.92
N GLU A 188 -29.73 -12.13 -2.21
CA GLU A 188 -29.12 -13.00 -1.20
C GLU A 188 -27.65 -12.63 -0.93
N GLU A 189 -27.12 -11.64 -1.64
CA GLU A 189 -25.74 -11.18 -1.48
C GLU A 189 -25.58 -10.20 -0.33
N VAL A 190 -24.45 -10.32 0.36
CA VAL A 190 -23.98 -9.37 1.37
C VAL A 190 -22.61 -8.87 0.94
N ARG A 191 -22.46 -7.55 0.94
CA ARG A 191 -21.18 -6.88 0.73
C ARG A 191 -20.75 -6.20 2.01
N ILE A 192 -19.51 -6.46 2.37
CA ILE A 192 -18.87 -5.85 3.52
C ILE A 192 -17.71 -5.00 3.03
N THR A 193 -17.68 -3.75 3.48
CA THR A 193 -16.59 -2.82 3.22
C THR A 193 -15.96 -2.40 4.54
N VAL A 194 -14.66 -2.62 4.67
CA VAL A 194 -13.85 -2.20 5.81
C VAL A 194 -12.91 -1.10 5.34
N ILE A 195 -12.92 0.05 6.01
CA ILE A 195 -11.98 1.14 5.79
C ILE A 195 -11.23 1.35 7.09
N ALA A 196 -9.94 1.04 7.07
CA ALA A 196 -9.06 1.19 8.21
C ALA A 196 -8.21 2.45 8.03
N THR A 197 -8.11 3.29 9.06
CA THR A 197 -7.35 4.54 9.04
C THR A 197 -6.55 4.74 10.33
N GLY A 198 -5.65 5.72 10.31
CA GLY A 198 -4.84 6.05 11.48
C GLY A 198 -3.86 4.95 11.85
N PHE A 199 -3.25 4.31 10.84
CA PHE A 199 -2.11 3.44 11.02
C PHE A 199 -0.94 4.22 11.60
N LYS A 200 -0.32 3.71 12.66
CA LYS A 200 0.91 4.28 13.20
C LYS A 200 1.96 4.20 12.09
N ALA A 201 2.48 5.35 11.65
CA ALA A 201 3.59 5.39 10.71
C ALA A 201 4.75 4.61 11.33
N ASN A 202 5.00 3.41 10.80
CA ASN A 202 6.23 2.70 11.12
C ASN A 202 7.37 3.61 10.66
N THR A 203 8.03 4.24 11.64
CA THR A 203 9.16 5.15 11.48
C THR A 203 10.42 4.35 11.09
N ALA A 204 10.29 3.41 10.17
CA ALA A 204 11.33 2.51 9.70
C ALA A 204 11.90 2.92 8.33
N GLN A 205 11.54 4.08 7.81
CA GLN A 205 12.40 4.78 6.85
C GLN A 205 13.34 5.67 7.63
N SER A 206 14.46 5.04 8.00
CA SER A 206 15.69 5.67 8.48
C SER A 206 15.86 7.04 7.82
N ALA A 207 15.83 8.09 8.64
CA ALA A 207 16.40 9.36 8.28
C ALA A 207 17.86 9.10 7.87
N MET A 208 18.13 9.00 6.56
CA MET A 208 19.48 9.21 6.07
C MET A 208 19.78 10.68 6.31
N ASP A 209 20.41 10.93 7.45
CA ASP A 209 20.96 12.19 7.87
C ASP A 209 21.96 12.68 6.80
N PHE A 210 21.51 13.62 5.96
CA PHE A 210 22.33 14.29 4.95
C PHE A 210 23.26 15.36 5.55
N SER A 211 23.49 15.35 6.87
CA SER A 211 24.36 16.33 7.54
C SER A 211 25.73 15.74 7.87
N ARG A 212 26.57 15.48 6.87
CA ARG A 212 28.04 15.39 7.05
C ARG A 212 28.78 15.30 5.70
N LYS A 213 28.90 16.43 5.02
CA LYS A 213 29.94 16.58 3.99
C LYS A 213 30.38 18.04 3.87
N ASP A 214 31.04 18.51 4.92
CA ASP A 214 31.93 19.67 4.82
C ASP A 214 33.21 19.37 5.63
N ASN A 215 34.35 19.74 5.03
CA ASN A 215 35.74 19.64 5.53
C ASN A 215 36.58 18.42 5.08
N VAL A 216 36.74 18.25 3.76
CA VAL A 216 37.87 17.49 3.17
C VAL A 216 38.87 18.44 2.51
N PHE A 217 39.18 19.56 3.16
CA PHE A 217 40.28 20.44 2.76
C PHE A 217 40.90 21.06 4.00
N ASN A 218 41.86 20.37 4.62
CA ASN A 218 42.94 21.06 5.31
C ASN A 218 44.18 20.19 5.57
N SER A 219 45.33 20.81 5.30
CA SER A 219 46.70 20.53 5.76
C SER A 219 47.52 19.38 5.13
N THR A 220 48.35 19.80 4.18
CA THR A 220 49.66 19.21 3.82
C THR A 220 50.73 19.63 4.84
N THR A 221 51.40 18.67 5.51
CA THR A 221 52.83 18.74 5.88
C THR A 221 53.35 17.37 6.39
N PRO A 222 54.62 17.00 6.12
CA PRO A 222 55.11 15.61 6.23
C PRO A 222 55.76 15.28 7.58
N ARG A 223 55.62 14.03 8.04
CA ARG A 223 56.27 13.50 9.24
C ARG A 223 57.29 12.41 8.86
N ASN A 224 58.56 12.70 9.11
CA ASN A 224 59.72 11.79 8.98
C ASN A 224 59.62 10.58 9.93
N GLY A 225 60.14 9.44 9.48
CA GLY A 225 60.00 8.13 10.13
C GLY A 225 61.17 7.66 11.01
N ALA A 226 61.08 6.37 11.38
CA ALA A 226 62.11 5.39 11.80
C ALA A 226 61.37 4.21 12.50
N GLN A 227 61.41 2.98 11.95
CA GLN A 227 62.26 1.82 12.37
C GLN A 227 61.88 1.23 13.76
N GLN A 228 61.83 -0.07 14.06
CA GLN A 228 62.42 -1.29 13.49
C GLN A 228 61.91 -2.56 14.25
N ASN A 229 61.92 -3.73 13.58
CA ASN A 229 62.22 -5.12 14.04
C ASN A 229 61.27 -5.84 15.04
N GLN A 230 61.01 -7.17 15.04
CA GLN A 230 61.83 -8.38 14.77
C GLN A 230 61.00 -9.63 14.30
N ALA A 231 61.70 -10.61 13.72
CA ALA A 231 61.31 -11.90 13.07
C ALA A 231 61.33 -13.13 14.05
N PRO A 232 61.34 -14.46 13.69
CA PRO A 232 61.35 -15.15 12.37
C PRO A 232 60.59 -16.52 12.22
N GLN A 233 60.71 -17.10 11.02
CA GLN A 233 60.76 -18.55 10.61
C GLN A 233 59.60 -19.23 9.84
N GLN A 234 60.04 -20.17 8.99
CA GLN A 234 59.54 -20.64 7.69
C GLN A 234 58.82 -22.00 7.76
N THR A 235 57.94 -22.33 6.80
CA THR A 235 58.10 -23.44 5.81
C THR A 235 56.92 -23.56 4.81
N GLN A 236 57.27 -23.62 3.49
CA GLN A 236 56.74 -24.50 2.41
C GLN A 236 55.26 -24.37 1.93
N SER A 237 54.82 -24.48 0.66
CA SER A 237 55.39 -24.73 -0.69
C SER A 237 54.29 -24.50 -1.76
N THR A 238 54.69 -24.14 -3.01
CA THR A 238 54.04 -24.41 -4.33
C THR A 238 52.64 -23.75 -4.59
N TYR A 239 52.36 -23.02 -5.69
CA TYR A 239 52.21 -23.45 -7.10
C TYR A 239 52.45 -22.31 -8.10
N GLN A 240 52.88 -22.71 -9.30
CA GLN A 240 53.25 -21.89 -10.46
C GLN A 240 52.10 -21.10 -11.12
N GLN A 241 52.48 -19.94 -11.64
CA GLN A 241 51.74 -19.04 -12.52
C GLN A 241 51.62 -19.58 -13.95
N LEU A 242 50.50 -19.31 -14.61
CA LEU A 242 50.42 -19.05 -16.06
C LEU A 242 49.16 -18.22 -16.32
N TYR A 243 49.29 -16.90 -16.48
CA TYR A 243 48.59 -16.12 -17.52
C TYR A 243 49.34 -14.81 -17.72
N SER A 244 49.68 -14.58 -18.98
CA SER A 244 50.49 -13.51 -19.53
C SER A 244 49.70 -12.20 -19.69
N ASN A 245 50.41 -11.08 -19.45
CA ASN A 245 50.24 -9.76 -20.07
C ASN A 245 49.78 -9.86 -21.54
N GLU A 246 48.95 -9.00 -22.12
CA GLU A 246 48.98 -7.53 -22.18
C GLU A 246 47.62 -6.98 -22.73
N PRO A 247 47.41 -5.65 -22.76
CA PRO A 247 46.09 -4.99 -22.77
C PRO A 247 45.67 -4.49 -24.16
N ARG A 248 44.36 -4.17 -24.33
CA ARG A 248 43.86 -2.98 -25.05
C ARG A 248 42.33 -2.90 -25.06
N PHE A 249 41.84 -1.75 -25.53
CA PHE A 249 40.46 -1.37 -25.85
C PHE A 249 39.76 -0.48 -24.81
N ALA A 250 40.20 0.77 -24.76
CA ALA A 250 39.28 1.87 -25.01
C ALA A 250 38.90 1.81 -26.50
N ASP A 251 37.63 1.54 -26.79
CA ASP A 251 36.97 1.85 -28.07
C ASP A 251 35.45 1.73 -27.85
N GLU A 252 34.72 2.76 -28.26
CA GLU A 252 33.33 3.09 -27.91
C GLU A 252 32.28 2.35 -28.76
N ASP A 253 32.64 1.21 -29.38
CA ASP A 253 31.77 0.48 -30.33
C ASP A 253 31.92 -1.06 -30.28
N TYR A 254 32.08 -1.64 -29.08
CA TYR A 254 32.12 -3.11 -28.93
C TYR A 254 30.71 -3.71 -28.86
N ILE A 255 30.22 -4.23 -29.99
CA ILE A 255 29.04 -5.12 -30.03
C ILE A 255 29.54 -6.57 -30.00
N PRO A 256 29.20 -7.37 -28.96
CA PRO A 256 29.60 -8.76 -28.86
C PRO A 256 29.07 -9.64 -30.00
N ASP A 257 29.86 -10.64 -30.41
CA ASP A 257 29.63 -11.48 -31.60
C ASP A 257 28.33 -12.30 -31.62
N PHE A 258 27.61 -12.42 -30.50
CA PHE A 258 26.31 -13.10 -30.47
C PHE A 258 25.14 -12.23 -30.97
N LEU A 259 25.34 -10.92 -31.14
CA LEU A 259 24.34 -9.95 -31.60
C LEU A 259 24.37 -9.69 -33.11
N LYS A 260 25.27 -10.32 -33.87
CA LYS A 260 25.32 -10.23 -35.34
C LYS A 260 24.98 -11.58 -35.96
N ARG A 261 23.69 -11.91 -36.09
CA ARG A 261 23.25 -13.04 -36.91
C ARG A 261 21.97 -12.76 -37.70
N GLN A 262 22.14 -13.03 -39.01
CA GLN A 262 21.22 -13.54 -40.04
C GLN A 262 19.98 -12.73 -40.42
#